data_AF-A0A376F1T6-F1
#
_entry.id   AF-A0A376F1T6-F1
#
_cell.length_a   1.000
_cell.length_b   1.000
_cell.length_c   1.000
_cell.angle_alpha   90.00
_cell.angle_beta   90.00
_cell.angle_gamma   90.00
#
_symmetry.space_group_name_H-M   'P 1'
#
loop_
_entity.id
_entity.type
_entity.pdbx_description
1 polymer ?
#
loop_
_entity_poly.entity_id
_entity_poly.type
_entity_poly.pdbx_seq_one_letter_code
_entity_poly.pdbx_strand_id
1 'polypeptide(L)'
;MDFANELQARVVRANDALRRFIAPQPFQNTPLVEAMHYGALLGGKRLRPFLVYATGNMFGISDNTLDAPAAAVECIHAYSLIHDDLPAMDDDDLRRGQPTCHIKFGEANAILAGDALQTLAFSILSDARWRKWPTATAWR
;
A
#
# COMPACT_ATOMS: atom_id res chain seq x y z
N MET A 1 17.81 10.64 17.95
CA MET A 1 16.88 9.80 17.17
C MET A 1 17.11 10.17 15.72
N ASP A 2 17.54 9.22 14.89
CA ASP A 2 17.86 9.49 13.49
C ASP A 2 16.62 9.22 12.63
N PHE A 3 15.93 10.29 12.26
CA PHE A 3 14.71 10.23 11.45
C PHE A 3 14.93 9.55 10.10
N ALA A 4 16.10 9.74 9.48
CA ALA A 4 16.38 9.16 8.17
C ALA A 4 16.43 7.62 8.25
N ASN A 5 17.12 7.10 9.27
CA ASN A 5 17.18 5.66 9.54
C ASN A 5 15.81 5.08 9.91
N GLU A 6 15.02 5.79 10.72
CA GLU A 6 13.68 5.34 11.08
C GLU A 6 12.75 5.31 9.86
N LEU A 7 12.75 6.35 9.04
CA LEU A 7 11.96 6.40 7.81
C LEU A 7 12.33 5.25 6.89
N GLN A 8 13.63 4.97 6.71
CA GLN A 8 14.09 3.87 5.88
C GLN A 8 13.63 2.50 6.40
N ALA A 9 13.66 2.28 7.73
CA ALA A 9 13.14 1.06 8.33
C ALA A 9 11.63 0.90 8.07
N ARG A 10 10.86 1.99 8.14
CA ARG A 10 9.42 1.99 7.82
C ARG A 10 9.15 1.77 6.34
N VAL A 11 9.99 2.25 5.43
CA VAL A 11 9.91 1.95 4.00
C VAL A 11 10.06 0.46 3.74
N VAL A 12 11.09 -0.17 4.30
CA VAL A 12 11.32 -1.62 4.16
C VAL A 12 10.12 -2.40 4.67
N ARG A 13 9.66 -2.10 5.90
CA ARG A 13 8.53 -2.81 6.49
C ARG A 13 7.23 -2.64 5.70
N ALA A 14 6.93 -1.42 5.23
CA ALA A 14 5.73 -1.17 4.44
C ALA A 14 5.76 -1.93 3.10
N ASN A 15 6.93 -1.98 2.44
CA ASN A 15 7.09 -2.78 1.24
C ASN A 15 6.90 -4.28 1.50
N ASP A 16 7.41 -4.80 2.62
CA ASP A 16 7.21 -6.21 3.00
C ASP A 16 5.75 -6.51 3.36
N ALA A 17 5.03 -5.56 3.97
CA ALA A 17 3.59 -5.68 4.22
C ALA A 17 2.82 -5.72 2.90
N LEU A 18 3.06 -4.78 1.98
CA LEU A 18 2.44 -4.78 0.65
C LEU A 18 2.69 -6.09 -0.10
N ARG A 19 3.94 -6.57 -0.15
CA ARG A 19 4.28 -7.86 -0.78
C ARG A 19 3.49 -9.01 -0.17
N ARG A 20 3.35 -9.07 1.16
CA ARG A 20 2.58 -10.12 1.84
C ARG A 20 1.09 -10.11 1.49
N PHE A 21 0.50 -8.95 1.22
CA PHE A 21 -0.91 -8.85 0.86
C PHE A 21 -1.17 -9.04 -0.65
N ILE A 22 -0.20 -8.72 -1.51
CA ILE A 22 -0.31 -8.92 -2.96
C ILE A 22 0.05 -10.38 -3.34
N ALA A 23 1.05 -11.00 -2.72
CA ALA A 23 1.52 -12.35 -3.06
C ALA A 23 0.44 -13.47 -3.07
N PRO A 24 -0.55 -13.50 -2.15
CA PRO A 24 -1.58 -14.54 -2.16
C PRO A 24 -2.70 -14.29 -3.17
N GLN A 25 -2.73 -13.13 -3.84
CA GLN A 25 -3.74 -12.85 -4.85
C GLN A 25 -3.59 -13.83 -6.03
N PRO A 26 -4.68 -14.24 -6.70
CA PRO A 26 -4.59 -15.08 -7.89
C PRO A 26 -3.89 -14.33 -9.04
N PHE A 27 -3.53 -15.05 -10.10
CA PHE A 27 -3.02 -14.48 -11.35
C PHE A 27 -1.67 -13.74 -11.26
N GLN A 28 -0.78 -14.13 -10.34
CA GLN A 28 0.51 -13.43 -10.08
C GLN A 28 1.38 -13.15 -11.32
N ASN A 29 1.31 -13.99 -12.36
CA ASN A 29 2.12 -13.85 -13.58
C ASN A 29 1.34 -13.19 -14.74
N THR A 30 0.33 -12.38 -14.42
CA THR A 30 -0.44 -11.62 -15.42
C THR A 30 -0.01 -10.16 -15.43
N PRO A 31 -0.12 -9.47 -16.58
CA PRO A 31 0.22 -8.05 -16.67
C PRO A 31 -0.49 -7.18 -15.62
N LEU A 32 -1.72 -7.54 -15.24
CA LEU A 32 -2.47 -6.87 -14.19
C LEU A 32 -1.76 -6.93 -12.83
N VAL A 33 -1.40 -8.13 -12.35
CA VAL A 33 -0.79 -8.28 -11.02
C VAL A 33 0.64 -7.74 -11.02
N GLU A 34 1.36 -7.86 -12.14
CA GLU A 34 2.66 -7.20 -12.33
C GLU A 34 2.53 -5.66 -12.25
N ALA A 35 1.48 -5.09 -12.85
CA ALA A 35 1.19 -3.66 -12.77
C ALA A 35 0.83 -3.22 -11.34
N MET A 36 0.06 -4.03 -10.58
CA MET A 36 -0.21 -3.78 -9.16
C MET A 36 1.07 -3.78 -8.33
N HIS A 37 1.93 -4.79 -8.48
CA HIS A 37 3.24 -4.85 -7.80
C HIS A 37 4.09 -3.65 -8.18
N TYR A 38 4.14 -3.30 -9.46
CA TYR A 38 4.90 -2.17 -9.95
C TYR A 38 4.40 -0.87 -9.30
N GLY A 39 3.14 -0.49 -9.48
CA GLY A 39 2.60 0.77 -8.96
C GLY A 39 2.68 0.89 -7.43
N ALA A 40 2.44 -0.21 -6.69
CA ALA A 40 2.51 -0.20 -5.23
C ALA A 40 3.95 -0.14 -4.67
N LEU A 41 4.91 -0.82 -5.33
CA LEU A 41 6.28 -0.97 -4.82
C LEU A 41 7.31 -0.05 -5.50
N LEU A 42 6.93 0.70 -6.54
CA LEU A 42 7.82 1.61 -7.27
C LEU A 42 8.26 2.81 -6.42
N GLY A 43 9.30 2.60 -5.61
CA GLY A 43 9.88 3.63 -4.75
C GLY A 43 8.85 4.27 -3.80
N GLY A 44 9.19 5.45 -3.27
CA GLY A 44 8.30 6.23 -2.40
C GLY A 44 8.73 6.23 -0.94
N LYS A 45 8.44 7.36 -0.27
CA LYS A 45 8.87 7.61 1.11
C LYS A 45 8.02 6.88 2.15
N ARG A 46 6.90 6.27 1.75
CA ARG A 46 5.96 5.56 2.64
C ARG A 46 5.53 6.40 3.86
N LEU A 47 5.31 7.70 3.66
CA LEU A 47 4.93 8.61 4.74
C LEU A 47 3.57 8.25 5.36
N ARG A 48 2.62 7.76 4.56
CA ARG A 48 1.31 7.32 5.05
C ARG A 48 1.43 6.07 5.94
N PRO A 49 2.12 4.98 5.53
CA PRO A 49 2.51 3.89 6.42
C PRO A 49 3.25 4.35 7.67
N PHE A 50 4.23 5.26 7.52
CA PHE A 50 4.98 5.80 8.65
C PHE A 50 4.04 6.41 9.70
N LEU A 51 3.05 7.22 9.28
CA LEU A 51 2.07 7.82 10.19
C LEU A 51 1.21 6.75 10.90
N VAL A 52 0.81 5.69 10.19
CA VAL A 52 0.09 4.56 10.80
C VAL A 52 0.94 3.89 11.88
N TYR A 53 2.20 3.54 11.56
CA TYR A 53 3.10 2.92 12.52
C TYR A 53 3.39 3.82 13.71
N ALA A 54 3.74 5.10 13.47
CA ALA A 54 4.05 6.05 14.53
C ALA A 54 2.86 6.22 15.49
N THR A 55 1.66 6.43 14.95
CA THR A 55 0.43 6.60 15.74
C THR A 55 0.11 5.34 16.54
N GLY A 56 0.14 4.16 15.91
CA GLY A 56 -0.15 2.90 16.61
C GLY A 56 0.87 2.57 17.71
N ASN A 57 2.15 2.84 17.46
CA ASN A 57 3.20 2.64 18.44
C ASN A 57 3.08 3.57 19.66
N MET A 58 2.54 4.79 19.51
CA MET A 58 2.21 5.67 20.64
C MET A 58 1.18 5.06 21.59
N PHE A 59 0.32 4.15 21.10
CA PHE A 59 -0.65 3.41 21.90
C PHE A 59 -0.21 1.98 22.24
N GLY A 60 1.06 1.62 21.98
CA GLY A 60 1.60 0.29 22.26
C GLY A 60 1.02 -0.83 21.39
N ILE A 61 0.48 -0.51 20.21
CA ILE A 61 0.00 -1.51 19.25
C ILE A 61 1.19 -2.11 18.51
N SER A 62 1.22 -3.44 18.36
CA SER A 62 2.32 -4.11 17.68
C SER A 62 2.35 -3.79 16.19
N ASP A 63 3.55 -3.63 15.65
CA ASP A 63 3.74 -3.38 14.22
C ASP A 63 3.09 -4.46 13.32
N ASN A 64 3.04 -5.72 13.76
CA ASN A 64 2.35 -6.80 13.02
C ASN A 64 0.85 -6.54 12.83
N THR A 65 0.22 -5.87 13.80
CA THR A 65 -1.19 -5.45 13.68
C THR A 65 -1.29 -4.22 12.77
N LEU A 66 -0.31 -3.32 12.82
CA LEU A 66 -0.26 -2.09 12.05
C LEU A 66 0.10 -2.32 10.57
N ASP A 67 0.66 -3.48 10.21
CA ASP A 67 0.95 -3.86 8.83
C ASP A 67 -0.31 -3.77 7.93
N ALA A 68 -1.47 -4.18 8.43
CA ALA A 68 -2.72 -4.13 7.69
C ALA A 68 -3.17 -2.71 7.34
N PRO A 69 -3.41 -1.80 8.31
CA PRO A 69 -3.78 -0.42 7.98
C PRO A 69 -2.65 0.33 7.24
N ALA A 70 -1.38 0.01 7.49
CA ALA A 70 -0.26 0.62 6.78
C ALA A 70 -0.22 0.21 5.29
N ALA A 71 -0.43 -1.07 4.99
CA ALA A 71 -0.51 -1.54 3.61
C ALA A 71 -1.77 -1.00 2.92
N ALA A 72 -2.93 -1.01 3.60
CA ALA A 72 -4.19 -0.53 3.03
C ALA A 72 -4.11 0.95 2.62
N VAL A 73 -3.60 1.84 3.49
CA VAL A 73 -3.46 3.26 3.13
C VAL A 73 -2.47 3.48 1.98
N GLU A 74 -1.44 2.64 1.87
CA GLU A 74 -0.48 2.74 0.77
C GLU A 74 -1.03 2.13 -0.53
N CYS A 75 -1.91 1.12 -0.47
CA CYS A 75 -2.70 0.67 -1.62
C CYS A 75 -3.61 1.80 -2.14
N ILE A 76 -4.27 2.52 -1.23
CA ILE A 76 -5.08 3.71 -1.56
C ILE A 76 -4.22 4.79 -2.22
N HIS A 77 -3.04 5.06 -1.66
CA HIS A 77 -2.12 6.03 -2.24
C HIS A 77 -1.59 5.59 -3.61
N ALA A 78 -1.27 4.31 -3.77
CA ALA A 78 -0.72 3.78 -5.01
C ALA A 78 -1.76 3.82 -6.13
N TYR A 79 -3.02 3.44 -5.87
CA TYR A 79 -4.06 3.53 -6.91
C TYR A 79 -4.22 4.97 -7.39
N SER A 80 -4.24 5.94 -6.47
CA SER A 80 -4.50 7.33 -6.85
C SER A 80 -3.45 7.82 -7.82
N LEU A 81 -2.17 7.53 -7.54
CA LEU A 81 -1.06 7.89 -8.44
C LEU A 81 -1.12 7.16 -9.79
N ILE A 82 -1.45 5.87 -9.79
CA ILE A 82 -1.54 5.10 -11.05
C ILE A 82 -2.62 5.68 -11.97
N HIS A 83 -3.76 6.03 -11.39
CA HIS A 83 -4.83 6.67 -12.16
C HIS A 83 -4.44 8.08 -12.56
N ASP A 84 -3.95 8.91 -11.62
CA ASP A 84 -3.53 10.31 -11.87
C ASP A 84 -2.57 10.38 -13.07
N ASP A 85 -1.65 9.42 -13.20
CA ASP A 85 -0.67 9.33 -14.30
C ASP A 85 -1.30 9.08 -15.68
N LEU A 86 -2.58 8.70 -15.81
CA LEU A 86 -3.20 8.36 -17.10
C LEU A 86 -3.28 9.58 -18.04
N PRO A 87 -3.28 9.37 -19.38
CA PRO A 87 -3.41 10.46 -20.36
C PRO A 87 -4.66 11.32 -20.21
N ALA A 88 -5.73 10.74 -19.66
CA ALA A 88 -6.97 11.45 -19.39
C ALA A 88 -6.94 12.34 -18.13
N MET A 89 -5.87 12.27 -17.33
CA MET A 89 -5.69 13.05 -16.10
C MET A 89 -4.42 13.91 -16.19
N ASP A 90 -3.30 13.50 -15.57
CA ASP A 90 -2.08 14.32 -15.58
C ASP A 90 -1.18 14.04 -16.80
N ASP A 91 -1.40 12.93 -17.52
CA ASP A 91 -0.61 12.53 -18.71
C ASP A 91 0.91 12.44 -18.43
N ASP A 92 1.26 11.91 -17.25
CA ASP A 92 2.65 11.77 -16.81
C ASP A 92 3.30 10.52 -17.43
N ASP A 93 4.37 10.71 -18.21
CA ASP A 93 5.17 9.58 -18.74
C ASP A 93 6.09 8.95 -17.67
N LEU A 94 6.49 9.75 -16.67
CA LEU A 94 7.50 9.35 -15.67
C LEU A 94 7.04 9.66 -14.24
N ARG A 95 7.23 8.68 -13.34
CA ARG A 95 7.09 8.83 -11.90
C ARG A 95 8.31 8.33 -11.18
N ARG A 96 8.92 9.20 -10.35
CA ARG A 96 10.16 8.89 -9.60
C ARG A 96 11.32 8.44 -10.50
N GLY A 97 11.41 9.03 -11.70
CA GLY A 97 12.43 8.71 -12.70
C GLY A 97 12.26 7.36 -13.39
N GLN A 98 11.07 6.76 -13.31
CA GLN A 98 10.72 5.47 -13.93
C GLN A 98 9.44 5.65 -14.76
N PRO A 99 9.23 4.85 -15.83
CA PRO A 99 7.99 4.90 -16.60
C PRO A 99 6.75 4.76 -15.72
N THR A 100 5.70 5.53 -15.98
CA THR A 100 4.42 5.34 -15.26
C THR A 100 3.79 4.00 -15.62
N CYS A 101 2.79 3.60 -14.83
CA CYS A 101 2.17 2.29 -14.98
C CYS A 101 1.57 2.10 -16.38
N HIS A 102 0.92 3.14 -16.91
CA HIS A 102 0.27 3.08 -18.23
C HIS A 102 1.29 3.05 -19.38
N ILE A 103 2.43 3.73 -19.25
CA ILE A 103 3.53 3.64 -20.22
C ILE A 103 4.12 2.23 -20.26
N LYS A 104 4.28 1.60 -19.09
CA LYS A 104 4.92 0.27 -19.01
C LYS A 104 3.99 -0.89 -19.36
N PHE A 105 2.72 -0.82 -18.97
CA PHE A 105 1.77 -1.95 -19.06
C PHE A 105 0.54 -1.66 -19.93
N GLY A 106 0.42 -0.44 -20.48
CA GLY A 106 -0.76 0.05 -21.18
C GLY A 106 -1.83 0.59 -20.24
N GLU A 107 -2.63 1.52 -20.74
CA GLU A 107 -3.71 2.18 -19.98
C GLU A 107 -4.70 1.20 -19.37
N ALA A 108 -5.11 0.17 -20.12
CA ALA A 108 -6.09 -0.81 -19.62
C ALA A 108 -5.59 -1.55 -18.36
N ASN A 109 -4.32 -1.97 -18.33
CA ASN A 109 -3.76 -2.62 -17.14
C ASN A 109 -3.52 -1.62 -16.01
N ALA A 110 -3.16 -0.37 -16.31
CA ALA A 110 -3.01 0.67 -15.29
C ALA A 110 -4.35 0.99 -14.60
N ILE A 111 -5.43 1.14 -15.37
CA ILE A 111 -6.78 1.34 -14.84
C ILE A 111 -7.16 0.18 -13.93
N LEU A 112 -7.08 -1.05 -14.42
CA LEU A 112 -7.44 -2.25 -13.65
C LEU A 112 -6.54 -2.46 -12.42
N ALA A 113 -5.25 -2.13 -12.51
CA ALA A 113 -4.34 -2.23 -11.38
C ALA A 113 -4.71 -1.22 -10.27
N GLY A 114 -5.10 0.00 -10.64
CA GLY A 114 -5.63 0.99 -9.70
C GLY A 114 -6.91 0.47 -9.02
N ASP A 115 -7.89 0.02 -9.80
CA ASP A 115 -9.16 -0.53 -9.28
C ASP A 115 -8.94 -1.72 -8.32
N ALA A 116 -8.03 -2.62 -8.70
CA ALA A 116 -7.67 -3.78 -7.89
C ALA A 116 -6.94 -3.39 -6.61
N LEU A 117 -6.04 -2.40 -6.63
CA LEU A 117 -5.35 -1.90 -5.44
C LEU A 117 -6.31 -1.19 -4.48
N GLN A 118 -7.25 -0.42 -5.00
CA GLN A 118 -8.31 0.18 -4.18
C GLN A 118 -9.13 -0.91 -3.48
N THR A 119 -9.56 -1.92 -4.23
CA THR A 119 -10.31 -3.07 -3.68
C THR A 119 -9.50 -3.83 -2.64
N LEU A 120 -8.23 -4.13 -2.94
CA LEU A 120 -7.31 -4.82 -2.04
C LEU A 120 -7.14 -4.08 -0.71
N ALA A 121 -7.11 -2.75 -0.71
CA ALA A 121 -7.03 -1.96 0.52
C ALA A 121 -8.17 -2.30 1.49
N PHE A 122 -9.40 -2.42 0.98
CA PHE A 122 -10.55 -2.79 1.79
C PHE A 122 -10.52 -4.26 2.21
N SER A 123 -10.12 -5.19 1.33
CA SER A 123 -9.92 -6.60 1.70
C SER A 123 -8.89 -6.75 2.82
N ILE A 124 -7.78 -6.01 2.77
CA ILE A 124 -6.76 -6.01 3.82
C ILE A 124 -7.39 -5.62 5.16
N LEU A 125 -8.21 -4.56 5.18
CA LEU A 125 -8.83 -4.09 6.42
C LEU A 125 -9.93 -5.03 6.94
N SER A 126 -10.71 -5.67 6.07
CA SER A 126 -11.77 -6.59 6.48
C SER A 126 -11.24 -7.94 6.96
N ASP A 127 -10.20 -8.45 6.30
CA ASP A 127 -9.75 -9.84 6.46
C ASP A 127 -8.53 -9.95 7.38
N ALA A 128 -7.86 -8.84 7.68
CA ALA A 128 -6.77 -8.82 8.65
C ALA A 128 -7.25 -9.33 10.01
N ARG A 129 -6.40 -10.15 10.65
CA ARG A 129 -6.66 -10.65 11.99
C ARG A 129 -6.44 -9.55 13.01
N TRP A 130 -7.51 -8.85 13.36
CA TRP A 130 -7.52 -7.85 14.42
C TRP A 130 -7.47 -8.50 15.79
N ARG A 131 -6.73 -7.89 16.73
CA ARG A 131 -6.87 -8.24 18.14
C ARG A 131 -8.31 -7.90 18.54
N LYS A 132 -9.05 -8.90 19.02
CA LYS A 132 -10.40 -8.67 19.56
C LYS A 132 -10.32 -7.59 20.63
N TRP A 133 -11.16 -6.57 20.49
CA TRP A 133 -11.33 -5.55 21.52
C TRP A 133 -11.65 -6.25 22.85
N PRO A 134 -11.07 -5.82 23.99
CA PRO A 134 -11.47 -6.35 25.28
C PRO A 134 -12.98 -6.09 25.44
N THR A 135 -13.78 -7.14 25.40
CA THR A 135 -15.24 -7.05 25.60
C THR A 135 -15.50 -6.33 26.91
N ALA A 136 -16.19 -5.19 26.85
CA ALA A 136 -16.89 -4.36 27.84
C ALA A 136 -16.89 -4.68 29.36
N THR A 137 -15.87 -5.31 29.94
CA THR A 137 -15.69 -5.48 31.40
C THR A 137 -14.66 -4.52 31.98
N ALA A 138 -14.01 -3.69 31.15
CA ALA A 138 -13.01 -2.71 31.58
C ALA A 138 -13.59 -1.32 31.96
N TRP A 139 -14.92 -1.17 31.93
CA TRP A 139 -15.62 0.08 32.28
C TRP A 139 -16.53 -0.07 33.51
N ARG A 140 -16.30 -1.09 34.35
CA ARG A 140 -16.98 -1.23 35.65
C ARG A 140 -16.04 -0.87 36.78
#